data_AF-A0A932SZB5-F1
#
_entry.id   AF-A0A932SZB5-F1
#
_cell.length_a   1.000
_cell.length_b   1.000
_cell.length_c   1.000
_cell.angle_alpha   90.00
_cell.angle_beta   90.00
_cell.angle_gamma   90.00
#
_symmetry.space_group_name_H-M   'P 1'
#
loop_
_entity.id
_entity.type
_entity.pdbx_description
1 polymer ?
#
loop_
_entity_poly.entity_id
_entity_poly.type
_entity_poly.pdbx_seq_one_letter_code
_entity_poly.pdbx_strand_id
1 'polypeptide(L)'
;MPATTLFKSLSRMRFDQPFFYGNHDDLMWLVMFDRTAGVRLTHSPSGGGANADLQTTNPAWDFQFLVQKPEVMKEYGFQVRTVLRPRCFRQEVLGEFQRWQGTK
;
A
#
# COMPACT_ATOMS: atom_id res chain seq x y z
N MET A 1 -26.91 -15.62 6.12
CA MET A 1 -25.95 -15.81 5.01
C MET A 1 -24.66 -15.07 5.36
N PRO A 2 -23.46 -15.62 5.15
CA PRO A 2 -22.24 -14.86 5.37
C PRO A 2 -22.23 -13.69 4.38
N ALA A 3 -22.01 -12.48 4.88
CA ALA A 3 -21.90 -11.29 4.05
C ALA A 3 -20.80 -11.51 3.01
N THR A 4 -21.10 -11.26 1.73
CA THR A 4 -20.13 -11.23 0.64
C THR A 4 -19.20 -10.03 0.87
N THR A 5 -18.09 -10.25 1.54
CA THR A 5 -17.03 -9.24 1.69
C THR A 5 -16.08 -9.30 0.49
N LEU A 6 -15.56 -8.14 0.08
CA LEU A 6 -14.57 -8.02 -1.02
C LEU A 6 -13.26 -8.76 -0.71
N PHE A 7 -12.98 -9.04 0.57
CA PHE A 7 -11.80 -9.76 1.04
C PHE A 7 -12.21 -10.83 2.05
N LYS A 8 -11.64 -12.04 1.94
CA LYS A 8 -12.01 -13.19 2.79
C LYS A 8 -10.83 -13.79 3.57
N SER A 9 -9.61 -13.32 3.33
CA SER A 9 -8.38 -13.84 3.94
C SER A 9 -7.64 -12.75 4.70
N LEU A 10 -7.35 -12.99 5.97
CA LEU A 10 -6.45 -12.15 6.76
C LEU A 10 -5.04 -12.77 6.73
N SER A 11 -4.06 -11.98 6.33
CA SER A 11 -2.66 -12.38 6.44
C SER A 11 -2.23 -12.42 7.91
N ARG A 12 -1.36 -13.37 8.27
CA ARG A 12 -0.67 -13.37 9.57
C ARG A 12 0.43 -12.30 9.65
N MET A 13 0.86 -11.79 8.50
CA MET A 13 1.87 -10.74 8.41
C MET A 13 1.24 -9.38 8.73
N ARG A 14 1.98 -8.56 9.46
CA ARG A 14 1.65 -7.16 9.72
C ARG A 14 2.75 -6.29 9.13
N PHE A 15 2.38 -5.14 8.58
CA PHE A 15 3.37 -4.14 8.19
C PHE A 15 3.93 -3.48 9.45
N ASP A 16 5.24 -3.24 9.44
CA ASP A 16 5.95 -2.57 10.54
C ASP A 16 5.81 -1.04 10.46
N GLN A 17 5.90 -0.50 9.24
CA GLN A 17 5.77 0.92 8.94
C GLN A 17 4.57 1.14 8.00
N PRO A 18 3.84 2.28 8.09
CA PRO A 18 2.66 2.54 7.29
C PRO A 18 3.04 2.97 5.86
N PHE A 19 3.76 2.11 5.14
CA PHE A 19 4.07 2.27 3.73
C PHE A 19 4.19 0.91 3.05
N PHE A 20 4.03 0.89 1.73
CA PHE A 20 4.47 -0.21 0.88
C PHE A 20 5.23 0.34 -0.32
N TYR A 21 6.03 -0.52 -0.94
CA TYR A 21 6.62 -0.23 -2.23
C TYR A 21 6.64 -1.48 -3.10
N GLY A 22 6.68 -1.25 -4.41
CA GLY A 22 6.96 -2.31 -5.37
C GLY A 22 7.91 -1.83 -6.44
N ASN A 23 8.55 -2.79 -7.06
CA ASN A 23 9.44 -2.55 -8.19
C ASN A 23 8.71 -2.89 -9.49
N HIS A 24 8.98 -2.11 -10.52
CA HIS A 24 8.57 -2.39 -11.89
C HIS A 24 9.74 -2.00 -12.79
N ASP A 25 10.34 -2.98 -13.46
CA ASP A 25 11.61 -2.82 -14.17
C ASP A 25 12.66 -2.10 -13.31
N ASP A 26 13.31 -1.06 -13.83
CA ASP A 26 14.33 -0.29 -13.11
C ASP A 26 13.75 0.76 -12.16
N LEU A 27 12.42 0.80 -12.00
CA LEU A 27 11.73 1.76 -11.14
C LEU A 27 11.22 1.11 -9.85
N MET A 28 11.00 1.96 -8.86
CA MET A 28 10.36 1.65 -7.60
C MET A 28 9.30 2.73 -7.31
N TRP A 29 8.10 2.26 -6.98
CA TRP A 29 6.99 3.10 -6.53
C TRP A 29 6.72 2.86 -5.05
N LEU A 30 6.81 3.92 -4.27
CA LEU A 30 6.62 3.94 -2.82
C LEU A 30 5.36 4.75 -2.48
N VAL A 31 4.51 4.21 -1.62
CA VAL A 31 3.30 4.85 -1.10
C VAL A 31 3.41 4.91 0.42
N MET A 32 3.49 6.11 0.99
CA MET A 32 3.68 6.34 2.42
C MET A 32 2.44 7.01 3.01
N PHE A 33 1.90 6.41 4.07
CA PHE A 33 0.70 6.90 4.75
C PHE A 33 1.06 7.68 6.00
N ASP A 34 0.27 8.71 6.28
CA ASP A 34 0.55 9.60 7.39
C ASP A 34 0.27 8.98 8.76
N ARG A 35 -0.47 7.87 8.78
CA ARG A 35 -0.89 7.13 9.95
C ARG A 35 -1.10 5.64 9.65
N THR A 36 -1.19 4.85 10.71
CA THR A 36 -1.57 3.42 10.66
C THR A 36 -3.08 3.22 10.82
N ALA A 37 -3.77 4.15 11.50
CA ALA A 37 -5.18 4.02 11.84
C ALA A 37 -6.08 3.97 10.59
N GLY A 38 -6.86 2.89 10.50
CA GLY A 38 -7.79 2.64 9.40
C GLY A 38 -7.12 2.18 8.10
N VAL A 39 -5.79 2.13 8.00
CA VAL A 39 -5.08 1.70 6.79
C VAL A 39 -4.75 0.21 6.90
N ARG A 40 -5.14 -0.58 5.89
CA ARG A 40 -4.69 -1.96 5.73
C ARG A 40 -4.04 -2.15 4.37
N LEU A 41 -2.81 -2.65 4.38
CA LEU A 41 -2.09 -2.99 3.16
C LEU A 41 -2.50 -4.38 2.71
N THR A 42 -2.76 -4.53 1.41
CA THR A 42 -3.05 -5.83 0.80
C THR A 42 -1.80 -6.36 0.12
N HIS A 43 -1.69 -7.68 0.05
CA HIS A 43 -0.64 -8.37 -0.68
C HIS A 43 -1.32 -9.40 -1.56
N SER A 44 -1.18 -9.27 -2.89
CA SER A 44 -1.54 -10.30 -3.86
C SER A 44 -0.30 -11.11 -4.23
N PRO A 45 -0.22 -12.41 -3.90
CA PRO A 45 0.89 -13.27 -4.30
C PRO A 45 1.03 -13.40 -5.83
N SER A 46 -0.07 -13.22 -6.58
CA SER A 46 -0.11 -13.33 -8.04
C SER A 46 -0.06 -11.99 -8.77
N GLY A 47 0.04 -10.86 -8.05
CA GLY A 47 -0.09 -9.53 -8.63
C GLY A 47 -1.49 -9.24 -9.18
N GLY A 48 -1.56 -8.32 -10.14
CA GLY A 48 -2.75 -7.87 -10.88
C GLY A 48 -3.00 -8.63 -12.19
N GLY A 49 -2.38 -9.81 -12.38
CA GLY A 49 -2.55 -10.67 -13.55
C GLY A 49 -1.33 -10.72 -14.47
N ALA A 50 -1.33 -11.66 -15.41
CA ALA A 50 -0.26 -11.81 -16.39
C ALA A 50 -0.47 -10.92 -17.61
N ASN A 51 0.62 -10.47 -18.23
CA ASN A 51 0.65 -9.82 -19.53
C ASN A 51 1.44 -10.71 -20.51
N ALA A 52 0.74 -11.29 -21.48
CA ALA A 52 1.33 -12.23 -22.43
C ALA A 52 2.29 -11.57 -23.41
N ASP A 53 1.94 -10.37 -23.90
CA ASP A 53 2.73 -9.64 -24.91
C ASP A 53 4.09 -9.21 -24.33
N LEU A 54 4.11 -8.83 -23.05
CA LEU A 54 5.32 -8.42 -22.34
C LEU A 54 5.97 -9.55 -21.53
N GLN A 55 5.42 -10.77 -21.60
CA GLN A 55 5.89 -11.95 -20.84
C GLN A 55 6.16 -11.66 -19.35
N THR A 56 5.29 -10.89 -18.71
CA THR A 56 5.47 -10.40 -17.33
C THR A 56 4.18 -10.47 -16.52
N THR A 57 4.22 -10.11 -15.24
CA THR A 57 3.04 -9.95 -14.38
C THR A 57 2.89 -8.49 -13.96
N ASN A 58 1.63 -8.05 -13.88
CA ASN A 58 1.31 -6.73 -13.36
C ASN A 58 1.46 -6.76 -11.84
N PRO A 59 2.22 -5.85 -11.22
CA PRO A 59 2.20 -5.71 -9.77
C PRO A 59 0.81 -5.23 -9.30
N ALA A 60 0.39 -5.67 -8.12
CA ALA A 60 -0.82 -5.18 -7.45
C ALA A 60 -0.44 -4.45 -6.16
N TRP A 61 -1.04 -3.28 -5.97
CA TRP A 61 -0.69 -2.33 -4.91
C TRP A 61 -1.94 -1.71 -4.31
N ASP A 62 -2.74 -2.54 -3.65
CA ASP A 62 -4.00 -2.10 -3.08
C ASP A 62 -3.89 -1.91 -1.56
N PHE A 63 -4.65 -0.95 -1.06
CA PHE A 63 -4.86 -0.77 0.36
C PHE A 63 -6.34 -0.54 0.62
N GLN A 64 -6.75 -0.77 1.85
CA GLN A 64 -8.11 -0.52 2.31
C GLN A 64 -8.08 0.61 3.33
N PHE A 65 -8.99 1.57 3.17
CA PHE A 65 -9.28 2.57 4.20
C PHE A 65 -10.57 2.18 4.93
N LEU A 66 -10.45 1.85 6.20
CA LEU A 66 -11.53 1.36 7.04
C LEU A 66 -11.97 2.41 8.06
N VAL A 67 -13.20 2.86 7.90
CA VAL A 67 -13.89 3.72 8.86
C VAL A 67 -14.80 2.85 9.72
N GLN A 68 -14.44 2.70 11.00
CA GLN A 68 -15.29 1.99 11.96
C GLN A 68 -16.40 2.92 12.46
N LYS A 69 -17.64 2.42 12.49
CA LYS A 69 -18.82 3.17 12.95
C LYS A 69 -18.94 4.55 12.25
N PRO A 70 -19.08 4.58 10.91
CA PRO A 70 -19.14 5.83 10.17
C PRO A 70 -20.35 6.67 10.60
N GLU A 71 -20.15 7.97 10.68
CA GLU A 71 -21.17 8.97 10.98
C GLU A 71 -21.61 9.65 9.68
N VAL A 72 -22.92 9.90 9.55
CA VAL A 72 -23.49 10.58 8.38
C VAL A 72 -22.99 12.02 8.35
N MET A 73 -22.66 12.54 7.16
CA MET A 73 -22.09 13.88 6.93
C MET A 73 -20.71 14.14 7.55
N LYS A 74 -19.97 13.10 7.96
CA LYS A 74 -18.60 13.25 8.46
C LYS A 74 -17.58 12.90 7.37
N GLU A 75 -16.63 13.80 7.14
CA GLU A 75 -15.50 13.55 6.26
C GLU A 75 -14.43 12.71 6.97
N TYR A 76 -13.90 11.73 6.24
CA TYR A 76 -12.81 10.88 6.70
C TYR A 76 -11.73 10.87 5.63
N GLY A 77 -10.50 11.20 6.02
CA GLY A 77 -9.36 11.24 5.11
C GLY A 77 -8.06 10.87 5.82
N PHE A 78 -7.03 10.67 5.03
CA PHE A 78 -5.64 10.45 5.43
C PHE A 78 -4.75 11.12 4.37
N GLN A 79 -3.51 11.41 4.73
CA GLN A 79 -2.54 11.97 3.78
C GLN A 79 -1.58 10.88 3.29
N VAL A 80 -1.21 10.97 2.01
CA VAL A 80 -0.25 10.08 1.38
C VAL A 80 0.81 10.90 0.69
N ARG A 81 2.05 10.43 0.75
CA ARG A 81 3.12 10.85 -0.17
C ARG A 81 3.53 9.66 -1.01
N THR A 82 3.59 9.87 -2.33
CA THR A 82 4.11 8.88 -3.26
C THR A 82 5.48 9.31 -3.79
N VAL A 83 6.33 8.34 -4.07
CA VAL A 83 7.64 8.55 -4.69
C VAL A 83 7.79 7.54 -5.82
N LEU A 84 8.12 8.03 -7.00
CA LEU A 84 8.58 7.22 -8.12
C LEU A 84 10.05 7.56 -8.37
N ARG A 85 10.92 6.55 -8.31
CA ARG A 85 12.36 6.72 -8.48
C ARG A 85 13.01 5.45 -9.06
N PRO A 86 14.27 5.51 -9.50
CA PRO A 86 15.04 4.30 -9.79
C PRO A 86 15.05 3.36 -8.58
N ARG A 87 15.07 2.04 -8.86
CA ARG A 87 15.12 0.98 -7.86
C ARG A 87 16.28 1.22 -6.91
N CYS A 88 16.01 1.01 -5.62
CA CYS A 88 16.96 1.31 -4.56
C CYS A 88 16.91 0.25 -3.45
N PHE A 89 17.87 0.30 -2.54
CA PHE A 89 17.88 -0.63 -1.42
C PHE A 89 16.81 -0.26 -0.38
N ARG A 90 16.33 -1.27 0.37
CA ARG A 90 15.32 -1.10 1.43
C ARG A 90 15.68 0.01 2.42
N GLN A 91 16.96 0.19 2.75
CA GLN A 91 17.42 1.23 3.67
C GLN A 91 17.14 2.63 3.13
N GLU A 92 17.24 2.84 1.81
CA GLU A 92 16.92 4.13 1.19
C GLU A 92 15.42 4.41 1.23
N VAL A 93 14.58 3.39 1.00
CA VAL A 93 13.11 3.48 1.16
C VAL A 93 12.73 3.88 2.58
N LEU A 94 13.35 3.23 3.57
CA LEU A 94 13.16 3.59 4.98
C LEU A 94 13.61 5.03 5.24
N GLY A 95 14.73 5.45 4.66
CA GLY A 95 15.23 6.83 4.74
C GLY A 95 14.25 7.85 4.15
N GLU A 96 13.61 7.56 3.01
CA GLU A 96 12.56 8.43 2.44
C GLU A 96 11.40 8.60 3.41
N PHE A 97 10.95 7.49 4.00
CA PHE A 97 9.85 7.50 4.94
C PHE A 97 10.17 8.29 6.21
N GLN A 98 11.36 8.07 6.78
CA GLN A 98 11.83 8.81 7.97
C GLN A 98 11.97 10.32 7.69
N ARG A 99 12.52 10.69 6.52
CA ARG A 99 12.58 12.11 6.11
C ARG A 99 11.20 12.73 6.04
N TRP A 100 10.22 12.03 5.45
CA TRP A 100 8.87 12.55 5.40
C TRP A 100 8.21 12.67 6.78
N GLN A 101 8.39 11.67 7.65
CA GLN A 101 7.90 11.74 9.02
C GLN A 101 8.45 12.95 9.78
N GLY A 102 9.73 13.30 9.56
CA GLY A 102 10.36 14.48 10.15
C GLY A 102 9.94 15.84 9.54
N THR A 103 9.12 15.85 8.48
CA THR A 103 8.57 17.10 7.88
C THR A 103 7.17 17.45 8.38
N LYS A 104 6.61 16.66 9.29
CA LYS A 104 5.31 16.92 9.92
C LYS A 104 5.44 17.70 11.22
#